data_AF-A0A2A2Q0M5-F1
#
_entry.id   AF-A0A2A2Q0M5-F1
#
_cell.length_a   1.000
_cell.length_b   1.000
_cell.length_c   1.000
_cell.angle_alpha   90.00
_cell.angle_beta   90.00
_cell.angle_gamma   90.00
#
_symmetry.space_group_name_H-M   'P 1'
#
loop_
_entity.id
_entity.type
_entity.pdbx_description
1 polymer ?
#
loop_
_entity_poly.entity_id
_entity_poly.type
_entity_poly.pdbx_seq_one_letter_code
_entity_poly.pdbx_strand_id
1 'polypeptide(L)'
;MRILALSDLHFNRQQLGWVTLPPPGFDLVVIAGDLLDLAGHRSLPDQVAEVRDQLIRLRATGPLLVASGNHDADRTSADGEQFAGWVEALKSEGITPDGGGFDLGADRLTVFPWWNGPTQRARLVDHLERERSLVRGRWIWVHHAPPRGSRIAWTRRGDAGDPFLSKLIGAHQPAAVLCGHIHEAPFHADGAWCEQLGGTWVFNPGRQPGEVPAWIALDLAAGTAEYRNCEGAQTVELGWATA
;
A
#
# COMPACT_ATOMS: atom_id res chain seq x y z
N MET A 1 -11.87 -13.79 -4.72
CA MET A 1 -10.43 -13.46 -4.84
C MET A 1 -10.03 -12.67 -3.61
N ARG A 2 -8.90 -12.99 -2.97
CA ARG A 2 -8.51 -12.41 -1.69
C ARG A 2 -7.15 -11.71 -1.78
N ILE A 3 -7.10 -10.48 -1.30
CA ILE A 3 -5.88 -9.67 -1.26
C ILE A 3 -5.42 -9.56 0.20
N LEU A 4 -4.16 -9.84 0.47
CA LEU A 4 -3.48 -9.49 1.72
C LEU A 4 -2.77 -8.15 1.55
N ALA A 5 -3.15 -7.14 2.32
CA ALA A 5 -2.56 -5.81 2.30
C ALA A 5 -1.79 -5.52 3.60
N LEU A 6 -0.55 -5.05 3.43
CA LEU A 6 0.42 -4.72 4.47
C LEU A 6 1.00 -3.34 4.20
N SER A 7 1.52 -2.68 5.23
CA SER A 7 2.29 -1.44 5.11
C SER A 7 3.28 -1.33 6.27
N ASP A 8 4.15 -0.32 6.20
CA ASP A 8 4.97 0.15 7.31
C ASP A 8 5.76 -0.96 8.03
N LEU A 9 6.46 -1.78 7.24
CA LEU A 9 7.33 -2.82 7.78
C LEU A 9 8.59 -2.22 8.42
N HIS A 10 9.06 -1.05 7.97
CA HIS A 10 10.20 -0.30 8.56
C HIS A 10 11.39 -1.23 8.90
N PHE A 11 11.82 -2.02 7.93
CA PHE A 11 12.91 -3.00 8.04
C PHE A 11 12.81 -3.95 9.25
N ASN A 12 11.60 -4.19 9.76
CA ASN A 12 11.39 -5.16 10.82
C ASN A 12 11.60 -6.57 10.27
N ARG A 13 12.78 -7.13 10.53
CA ARG A 13 13.21 -8.44 10.01
C ARG A 13 12.29 -9.59 10.44
N GLN A 14 11.65 -9.50 11.62
CA GLN A 14 10.70 -10.53 12.06
C GLN A 14 9.43 -10.49 11.21
N GLN A 15 8.88 -9.29 11.00
CA GLN A 15 7.69 -9.10 10.17
C GLN A 15 7.98 -9.41 8.70
N LEU A 16 9.13 -9.01 8.17
CA LEU A 16 9.59 -9.42 6.83
C LEU A 16 9.66 -10.95 6.70
N GLY A 17 10.17 -11.63 7.73
CA GLY A 17 10.17 -13.09 7.81
C GLY A 17 8.76 -13.69 7.78
N TRP A 18 7.85 -13.15 8.59
CA TRP A 18 6.44 -13.57 8.60
C TRP A 18 5.78 -13.37 7.22
N VAL A 19 6.04 -12.24 6.58
CA VAL A 19 5.49 -11.89 5.27
C VAL A 19 5.93 -12.86 4.17
N THR A 20 7.07 -13.55 4.30
CA THR A 20 7.47 -14.61 3.35
C THR A 20 6.67 -15.91 3.47
N LEU A 21 5.97 -16.11 4.58
CA LEU A 21 5.11 -17.26 4.85
C LEU A 21 3.76 -16.78 5.43
N PRO A 22 3.00 -15.96 4.67
CA PRO A 22 1.74 -15.43 5.17
C PRO A 22 0.71 -16.56 5.28
N PRO A 23 -0.42 -16.33 5.99
CA PRO A 23 -1.51 -17.30 6.05
C PRO A 23 -1.96 -17.70 4.64
N PRO A 24 -2.28 -18.98 4.38
CA PRO A 24 -2.70 -19.43 3.06
C PRO A 24 -4.07 -18.83 2.67
N GLY A 25 -4.37 -18.85 1.37
CA GLY A 25 -5.68 -18.46 0.85
C GLY A 25 -5.79 -16.99 0.41
N PHE A 26 -4.66 -16.36 0.07
CA PHE A 26 -4.61 -15.09 -0.64
C PHE A 26 -4.15 -15.32 -2.08
N ASP A 27 -4.80 -14.64 -3.01
CA ASP A 27 -4.46 -14.68 -4.44
C ASP A 27 -3.43 -13.60 -4.82
N LEU A 28 -3.27 -12.59 -3.96
CA LEU A 28 -2.37 -11.46 -4.15
C LEU A 28 -1.90 -10.91 -2.80
N VAL A 29 -0.61 -10.56 -2.71
CA VAL A 29 -0.05 -9.76 -1.62
C VAL A 29 0.28 -8.35 -2.11
N VAL A 30 -0.09 -7.35 -1.31
CA VAL A 30 0.19 -5.92 -1.53
C VAL A 30 0.97 -5.39 -0.33
N ILE A 31 2.09 -4.71 -0.59
CA ILE A 31 2.86 -3.97 0.41
C ILE A 31 2.88 -2.50 0.02
N ALA A 32 2.22 -1.65 0.80
CA ALA A 32 2.01 -0.23 0.51
C ALA A 32 3.05 0.68 1.18
N GLY A 33 4.35 0.33 1.15
CA GLY A 33 5.45 1.03 1.82
C GLY A 33 5.22 1.28 3.32
N ASP A 34 6.14 1.77 4.14
CA ASP A 34 7.58 1.84 4.00
C ASP A 34 8.21 0.45 4.23
N LEU A 35 9.17 0.06 3.41
CA LEU A 35 9.93 -1.18 3.62
C LEU A 35 11.25 -0.96 4.37
N LEU A 36 11.87 0.20 4.19
CA LEU A 36 13.13 0.56 4.83
C LEU A 36 12.93 1.36 6.14
N ASP A 37 13.94 1.34 7.00
CA ASP A 37 14.00 2.15 8.22
C ASP A 37 15.13 3.18 8.12
N LEU A 38 14.75 4.45 7.93
CA LEU A 38 15.70 5.57 7.90
C LEU A 38 16.35 5.86 9.27
N ALA A 39 15.70 5.46 10.37
CA ALA A 39 16.21 5.68 11.73
C ALA A 39 17.06 4.51 12.25
N GLY A 40 17.11 3.41 11.48
CA GLY A 40 17.83 2.19 11.83
C GLY A 40 19.35 2.33 11.76
N HIS A 41 20.06 1.41 12.42
CA HIS A 41 21.53 1.39 12.43
C HIS A 41 22.17 0.77 11.18
N ARG A 42 21.38 0.14 10.32
CA ARG A 42 21.84 -0.53 9.09
C ARG A 42 21.82 0.45 7.93
N SER A 43 22.83 0.38 7.07
CA SER A 43 22.88 1.25 5.88
C SER A 43 21.71 0.95 4.94
N LEU A 44 21.16 1.97 4.26
CA LEU A 44 20.06 1.76 3.31
C LEU A 44 20.40 0.76 2.19
N PRO A 45 21.61 0.75 1.60
CA PRO A 45 21.98 -0.29 0.63
C PRO A 45 21.90 -1.71 1.18
N ASP A 46 22.33 -1.93 2.43
CA ASP A 46 22.24 -3.26 3.07
C ASP A 46 20.78 -3.65 3.34
N GLN A 47 19.96 -2.68 3.78
CA GLN A 47 18.53 -2.90 3.97
C GLN A 47 17.84 -3.26 2.65
N VAL A 48 18.12 -2.52 1.56
CA VAL A 48 17.58 -2.78 0.22
C VAL A 48 17.95 -4.18 -0.27
N ALA A 49 19.21 -4.59 -0.13
CA ALA A 49 19.65 -5.92 -0.53
C ALA A 49 18.87 -7.01 0.20
N GLU A 50 18.74 -6.88 1.52
CA GLU A 50 18.04 -7.86 2.35
C GLU A 50 16.52 -7.88 2.08
N VAL A 51 15.88 -6.71 1.99
CA VAL A 51 14.44 -6.61 1.70
C VAL A 51 14.15 -7.20 0.32
N ARG A 52 14.95 -6.87 -0.71
CA ARG A 52 14.77 -7.42 -2.06
C ARG A 52 14.83 -8.95 -2.05
N ASP A 53 15.77 -9.55 -1.33
CA ASP A 53 15.85 -11.02 -1.20
C ASP A 53 14.59 -11.62 -0.59
N GLN A 54 14.00 -10.98 0.43
CA GLN A 54 12.75 -11.43 1.04
C GLN A 54 11.56 -11.29 0.06
N LEU A 55 11.47 -10.17 -0.65
CA LEU A 55 10.41 -9.93 -1.63
C LEU A 55 10.47 -10.93 -2.80
N ILE A 56 11.67 -11.27 -3.28
CA ILE A 56 11.87 -12.29 -4.33
C ILE A 56 11.38 -13.66 -3.83
N ARG A 57 11.72 -14.03 -2.59
CA ARG A 57 11.23 -15.28 -1.97
C ARG A 57 9.71 -15.30 -1.85
N LEU A 58 9.11 -14.20 -1.39
CA LEU A 58 7.65 -14.07 -1.32
C LEU A 58 7.02 -14.18 -2.71
N ARG A 59 7.59 -13.51 -3.71
CA ARG A 59 7.11 -13.55 -5.09
C ARG A 59 7.11 -14.97 -5.69
N ALA A 60 7.97 -15.87 -5.21
CA ALA A 60 7.94 -17.27 -5.62
C ALA A 60 6.67 -18.02 -5.16
N THR A 61 5.93 -17.48 -4.18
CA THR A 61 4.70 -18.09 -3.64
C THR A 61 3.41 -17.59 -4.32
N GLY A 62 3.46 -16.44 -5.01
CA GLY A 62 2.30 -15.86 -5.67
C GLY A 62 2.54 -14.43 -6.16
N PRO A 63 1.54 -13.79 -6.79
CA PRO A 63 1.61 -12.38 -7.20
C PRO A 63 1.91 -11.44 -6.03
N LEU A 64 2.76 -10.45 -6.30
CA LEU A 64 3.20 -9.46 -5.32
C LEU A 64 3.21 -8.06 -5.94
N LEU A 65 2.55 -7.12 -5.27
CA LEU A 65 2.52 -5.69 -5.59
C LEU A 65 3.24 -4.93 -4.47
N VAL A 66 4.12 -3.99 -4.84
CA VAL A 66 4.90 -3.19 -3.88
C VAL A 66 4.86 -1.72 -4.29
N ALA A 67 4.27 -0.87 -3.47
CA ALA A 67 4.40 0.58 -3.58
C ALA A 67 5.54 1.07 -2.68
N SER A 68 6.31 2.04 -3.15
CA SER A 68 7.27 2.75 -2.30
C SER A 68 6.57 3.67 -1.30
N GLY A 69 7.16 3.78 -0.12
CA GLY A 69 6.90 4.84 0.84
C GLY A 69 8.01 5.89 0.89
N ASN A 70 7.88 6.86 1.79
CA ASN A 70 8.82 7.97 1.91
C ASN A 70 10.20 7.54 2.47
N HIS A 71 10.31 6.37 3.10
CA HIS A 71 11.59 5.81 3.57
C HIS A 71 12.33 5.00 2.51
N ASP A 72 11.66 4.67 1.41
CA ASP A 72 12.20 3.77 0.40
C ASP A 72 13.03 4.50 -0.68
N ALA A 73 13.10 5.83 -0.64
CA ALA A 73 13.79 6.60 -1.68
C ALA A 73 15.32 6.45 -1.62
N ASP A 74 15.93 6.04 -2.74
CA ASP A 74 17.38 5.85 -2.91
C ASP A 74 17.98 6.71 -4.04
N ARG A 75 17.13 7.42 -4.80
CA ARG A 75 17.53 8.23 -5.95
C ARG A 75 16.91 9.62 -5.92
N THR A 76 17.47 10.50 -6.73
CA THR A 76 16.98 11.86 -6.94
C THR A 76 16.94 12.14 -8.44
N SER A 77 15.82 12.67 -8.91
CA SER A 77 15.63 13.03 -10.32
C SER A 77 16.41 14.30 -10.68
N ALA A 78 16.49 14.63 -11.98
CA ALA A 78 17.08 15.89 -12.43
C ALA A 78 16.35 17.12 -11.87
N ASP A 79 15.06 16.99 -11.54
CA ASP A 79 14.22 18.03 -10.95
C ASP A 79 14.37 18.11 -9.42
N GLY A 80 15.28 17.33 -8.83
CA GLY A 80 15.54 17.31 -7.38
C GLY A 80 14.55 16.47 -6.56
N GLU A 81 13.61 15.76 -7.20
CA GLU A 81 12.61 14.96 -6.51
C GLU A 81 13.14 13.56 -6.18
N GLN A 82 12.97 13.12 -4.94
CA GLN A 82 13.40 11.79 -4.50
C GLN A 82 12.43 10.70 -4.94
N PHE A 83 12.95 9.50 -5.24
CA PHE A 83 12.16 8.32 -5.63
C PHE A 83 12.89 7.01 -5.29
N ALA A 84 12.15 5.91 -5.26
CA ALA A 84 12.64 4.57 -4.93
C ALA A 84 12.99 3.79 -6.22
N GLY A 85 14.15 4.05 -6.80
CA GLY A 85 14.61 3.34 -8.00
C GLY A 85 14.86 1.85 -7.76
N TRP A 86 15.15 1.45 -6.52
CA TRP A 86 15.26 0.02 -6.19
C TRP A 86 13.89 -0.70 -6.20
N VAL A 87 12.80 -0.01 -5.85
CA VAL A 87 11.44 -0.55 -5.94
C VAL A 87 11.05 -0.72 -7.40
N GLU A 88 11.30 0.29 -8.25
CA GLU A 88 11.09 0.18 -9.70
C GLU A 88 11.82 -1.02 -10.32
N ALA A 89 13.05 -1.28 -9.86
CA ALA A 89 13.86 -2.40 -10.33
C ALA A 89 13.28 -3.79 -9.99
N LEU A 90 12.36 -3.90 -9.01
CA LEU A 90 11.69 -5.17 -8.68
C LEU A 90 10.86 -5.71 -9.86
N LYS A 91 10.55 -4.88 -10.87
CA LYS A 91 9.90 -5.33 -12.10
C LYS A 91 10.67 -6.45 -12.80
N SER A 92 12.01 -6.44 -12.78
CA SER A 92 12.81 -7.50 -13.39
C SER A 92 12.68 -8.85 -12.67
N GLU A 93 12.21 -8.82 -11.42
CA GLU A 93 11.94 -10.01 -10.59
C GLU A 93 10.49 -10.50 -10.71
N GLY A 94 9.71 -9.92 -11.63
CA GLY A 94 8.30 -10.27 -11.83
C GLY A 94 7.35 -9.77 -10.74
N ILE A 95 7.83 -8.91 -9.84
CA ILE A 95 7.02 -8.14 -8.89
C ILE A 95 6.40 -6.96 -9.63
N THR A 96 5.20 -6.52 -9.23
CA THR A 96 4.58 -5.29 -9.77
C THR A 96 4.92 -4.11 -8.86
N PRO A 97 5.87 -3.23 -9.23
CA PRO A 97 6.28 -2.12 -8.39
C PRO A 97 5.50 -0.84 -8.73
N ASP A 98 5.96 0.28 -8.19
CA ASP A 98 5.62 1.64 -8.60
C ASP A 98 5.40 1.82 -10.12
N GLY A 99 4.27 2.45 -10.46
CA GLY A 99 3.86 2.67 -11.86
C GLY A 99 3.39 1.41 -12.59
N GLY A 100 3.25 0.29 -11.86
CA GLY A 100 2.74 -0.98 -12.37
C GLY A 100 1.23 -1.08 -12.20
N GLY A 101 0.61 -1.90 -13.05
CA GLY A 101 -0.78 -2.32 -12.90
C GLY A 101 -0.91 -3.83 -13.05
N PHE A 102 -1.91 -4.39 -12.37
CA PHE A 102 -2.13 -5.84 -12.27
C PHE A 102 -3.62 -6.15 -12.33
N ASP A 103 -3.99 -7.12 -13.16
CA ASP A 103 -5.37 -7.57 -13.27
C ASP A 103 -5.59 -8.79 -12.35
N LEU A 104 -6.53 -8.67 -11.43
CA LEU A 104 -6.99 -9.75 -10.56
C LEU A 104 -8.43 -10.10 -10.96
N GLY A 105 -8.58 -11.03 -11.89
CA GLY A 105 -9.85 -11.28 -12.55
C GLY A 105 -10.26 -10.10 -13.43
N ALA A 106 -11.44 -9.51 -13.17
CA ALA A 106 -11.90 -8.30 -13.84
C ALA A 106 -11.43 -7.01 -13.14
N ASP A 107 -10.96 -7.11 -11.89
CA ASP A 107 -10.56 -5.96 -11.10
C ASP A 107 -9.13 -5.53 -11.46
N ARG A 108 -8.91 -4.22 -11.49
CA ARG A 108 -7.60 -3.62 -11.78
C ARG A 108 -6.98 -3.09 -10.50
N LEU A 109 -5.75 -3.49 -10.22
CA LEU A 109 -4.90 -2.86 -9.23
C LEU A 109 -3.88 -1.96 -9.92
N THR A 110 -3.68 -0.76 -9.40
CA THR A 110 -2.65 0.18 -9.89
C THR A 110 -1.79 0.64 -8.71
N VAL A 111 -0.47 0.53 -8.88
CA VAL A 111 0.54 0.87 -7.87
C VAL A 111 1.12 2.24 -8.17
N PHE A 112 0.93 3.18 -7.25
CA PHE A 112 1.43 4.55 -7.38
C PHE A 112 2.64 4.77 -6.47
N PRO A 113 3.76 5.31 -7.00
CA PRO A 113 4.93 5.62 -6.18
C PRO A 113 4.63 6.63 -5.09
N TRP A 114 5.43 6.62 -4.02
CA TRP A 114 5.58 7.82 -3.20
C TRP A 114 6.00 9.00 -4.07
N TRP A 115 5.32 10.14 -3.95
CA TRP A 115 5.67 11.34 -4.70
C TRP A 115 6.27 12.42 -3.83
N ASN A 116 7.40 12.97 -4.27
CA ASN A 116 8.12 14.02 -3.54
C ASN A 116 7.86 15.44 -4.10
N GLY A 117 7.27 15.58 -5.30
CA GLY A 117 7.08 16.89 -5.91
C GLY A 117 6.12 16.95 -7.10
N PRO A 118 5.94 18.16 -7.69
CA PRO A 118 4.97 18.41 -8.75
C PRO A 118 5.25 17.63 -10.05
N THR A 119 6.51 17.34 -10.38
CA THR A 119 6.86 16.63 -11.62
C THR A 119 6.42 15.16 -11.54
N GLN A 120 6.74 14.48 -10.45
CA GLN A 120 6.23 13.13 -10.19
C GLN A 120 4.70 13.08 -10.13
N ARG A 121 4.06 14.07 -9.49
CA ARG A 121 2.59 14.17 -9.47
C ARG A 121 1.99 14.32 -10.86
N ALA A 122 2.59 15.12 -11.74
CA ALA A 122 2.13 15.26 -13.12
C ALA A 122 2.25 13.93 -13.90
N ARG A 123 3.40 13.25 -13.80
CA ARG A 123 3.62 11.93 -14.42
C ARG A 123 2.64 10.88 -13.91
N LEU A 124 2.30 10.96 -12.62
CA LEU A 124 1.30 10.09 -12.03
C LEU A 124 -0.08 10.29 -12.62
N VAL A 125 -0.52 11.54 -12.83
CA VAL A 125 -1.82 11.82 -13.46
C VAL A 125 -1.88 11.21 -14.87
N ASP A 126 -0.82 11.36 -15.65
CA ASP A 126 -0.74 10.73 -16.98
C ASP A 126 -0.79 9.18 -16.90
N HIS A 127 -0.14 8.59 -15.89
CA HIS A 127 -0.21 7.15 -15.64
C HIS A 127 -1.62 6.70 -15.23
N LEU A 128 -2.25 7.44 -14.32
CA LEU A 128 -3.58 7.19 -13.81
C LEU A 128 -4.61 7.15 -14.94
N GLU A 129 -4.57 8.11 -15.88
CA GLU A 129 -5.50 8.12 -17.02
C GLU A 129 -5.27 6.94 -17.98
N ARG A 130 -4.03 6.49 -18.16
CA ARG A 130 -3.74 5.29 -18.94
C ARG A 130 -4.34 4.05 -18.28
N GLU A 131 -4.13 3.89 -16.98
CA GLU A 131 -4.64 2.76 -16.21
C GLU A 131 -6.16 2.73 -16.17
N ARG A 132 -6.80 3.90 -16.09
CA ARG A 132 -8.25 4.04 -16.14
C ARG A 132 -8.87 3.38 -17.37
N SER A 133 -8.21 3.47 -18.53
CA SER A 133 -8.71 2.87 -19.77
C SER A 133 -8.65 1.32 -19.79
N LEU A 134 -7.93 0.73 -18.84
CA LEU A 134 -7.78 -0.72 -18.68
C LEU A 134 -8.79 -1.32 -17.69
N VAL A 135 -9.44 -0.49 -16.86
CA VAL A 135 -10.38 -0.94 -15.82
C VAL A 135 -11.60 -1.61 -16.43
N ARG A 136 -11.90 -2.84 -15.99
CA ARG A 136 -13.09 -3.62 -16.39
C ARG A 136 -14.07 -3.90 -15.24
N GLY A 137 -13.55 -4.05 -14.03
CA GLY A 137 -14.30 -4.21 -12.78
C GLY A 137 -14.00 -3.08 -11.81
N ARG A 138 -13.73 -3.42 -10.54
CA ARG A 138 -13.27 -2.44 -9.56
C ARG A 138 -11.88 -1.96 -9.90
N TRP A 139 -11.62 -0.70 -9.55
CA TRP A 139 -10.29 -0.14 -9.59
C TRP A 139 -9.78 0.06 -8.17
N ILE A 140 -8.68 -0.60 -7.82
CA ILE A 140 -8.06 -0.56 -6.50
C ILE A 140 -6.70 0.11 -6.64
N TRP A 141 -6.45 1.13 -5.84
CA TRP A 141 -5.18 1.83 -5.83
C TRP A 141 -4.30 1.33 -4.69
N VAL A 142 -3.01 1.27 -4.92
CA VAL A 142 -1.98 1.09 -3.87
C VAL A 142 -1.15 2.34 -3.86
N HIS A 143 -1.13 3.05 -2.74
CA HIS A 143 -0.31 4.24 -2.57
C HIS A 143 0.00 4.47 -1.10
N HIS A 144 1.25 4.76 -0.76
CA HIS A 144 1.67 4.84 0.63
C HIS A 144 0.96 5.93 1.46
N ALA A 145 0.83 7.16 0.94
CA ALA A 145 0.20 8.24 1.71
C ALA A 145 -1.33 8.04 1.82
N PRO A 146 -1.94 8.16 3.01
CA PRO A 146 -3.39 8.15 3.12
C PRO A 146 -3.98 9.51 2.70
N PRO A 147 -5.25 9.55 2.26
CA PRO A 147 -5.88 10.78 1.84
C PRO A 147 -6.18 11.70 3.02
N ARG A 148 -5.94 12.99 2.82
CA ARG A 148 -6.35 14.06 3.75
C ARG A 148 -7.86 14.02 4.00
N GLY A 149 -8.25 14.36 5.22
CA GLY A 149 -9.64 14.43 5.67
C GLY A 149 -10.22 13.06 6.04
N SER A 150 -9.38 12.04 6.17
CA SER A 150 -9.78 10.70 6.57
C SER A 150 -9.24 10.32 7.94
N ARG A 151 -9.96 9.45 8.65
CA ARG A 151 -9.57 8.84 9.92
C ARG A 151 -8.35 7.95 9.78
N ILE A 152 -8.10 7.41 8.58
CA ILE A 152 -6.91 6.60 8.31
C ILE A 152 -5.62 7.43 8.17
N ALA A 153 -5.73 8.76 8.19
CA ALA A 153 -4.64 9.72 8.16
C ALA A 153 -4.47 10.50 9.48
N TRP A 154 -5.17 10.09 10.53
CA TRP A 154 -5.21 10.84 11.79
C TRP A 154 -4.03 10.51 12.70
N THR A 155 -3.32 11.56 13.12
CA THR A 155 -2.26 11.48 14.13
C THR A 155 -2.74 12.12 15.45
N ARG A 156 -1.96 12.00 16.52
CA ARG A 156 -2.21 12.79 17.75
C ARG A 156 -2.20 14.31 17.55
N ARG A 157 -1.60 14.79 16.46
CA ARG A 157 -1.49 16.22 16.13
C ARG A 157 -2.54 16.66 15.10
N GLY A 158 -3.45 15.76 14.72
CA GLY A 158 -4.47 15.98 13.70
C GLY A 158 -4.18 15.28 12.38
N ASP A 159 -4.91 15.69 11.35
CA ASP A 159 -4.85 15.11 10.00
C ASP A 159 -3.53 15.42 9.27
N ALA A 160 -2.80 14.34 8.95
CA ALA A 160 -1.54 14.35 8.22
C ALA A 160 -1.65 13.73 6.82
N GLY A 161 -2.86 13.55 6.29
CA GLY A 161 -3.06 12.94 4.98
C GLY A 161 -2.69 13.85 3.82
N ASP A 162 -2.54 13.24 2.65
CA ASP A 162 -2.18 13.94 1.41
C ASP A 162 -3.40 14.55 0.73
N PRO A 163 -3.49 15.89 0.60
CA PRO A 163 -4.58 16.55 -0.11
C PRO A 163 -4.59 16.25 -1.61
N PHE A 164 -3.44 15.93 -2.22
CA PHE A 164 -3.38 15.58 -3.64
C PHE A 164 -4.09 14.25 -3.90
N LEU A 165 -3.86 13.25 -3.05
CA LEU A 165 -4.59 11.99 -3.13
C LEU A 165 -6.09 12.19 -2.92
N SER A 166 -6.53 13.00 -1.94
CA SER A 166 -7.96 13.27 -1.73
C SER A 166 -8.62 13.87 -2.98
N LYS A 167 -7.92 14.76 -3.69
CA LYS A 167 -8.40 15.33 -4.95
C LYS A 167 -8.53 14.26 -6.04
N LEU A 168 -7.56 13.36 -6.17
CA LEU A 168 -7.60 12.27 -7.15
C LEU A 168 -8.73 11.28 -6.83
N ILE A 169 -8.90 10.89 -5.57
CA ILE A 169 -10.02 10.05 -5.14
C ILE A 169 -11.35 10.72 -5.49
N GLY A 170 -11.51 12.01 -5.20
CA GLY A 170 -12.72 12.75 -5.57
C GLY A 170 -13.00 12.75 -7.07
N ALA A 171 -11.96 12.87 -7.91
CA ALA A 171 -12.10 12.93 -9.37
C ALA A 171 -12.34 11.56 -10.03
N HIS A 172 -11.78 10.48 -9.47
CA HIS A 172 -11.76 9.18 -10.12
C HIS A 172 -12.59 8.09 -9.42
N GLN A 173 -12.90 8.28 -8.14
CA GLN A 173 -13.72 7.38 -7.33
C GLN A 173 -13.31 5.90 -7.50
N PRO A 174 -12.05 5.52 -7.22
CA PRO A 174 -11.66 4.11 -7.19
C PRO A 174 -12.51 3.35 -6.16
N ALA A 175 -12.64 2.05 -6.31
CA ALA A 175 -13.39 1.24 -5.35
C ALA A 175 -12.67 1.21 -3.99
N ALA A 176 -11.33 1.10 -4.00
CA ALA A 176 -10.52 1.12 -2.79
C ALA A 176 -9.14 1.78 -3.00
N VAL A 177 -8.55 2.28 -1.90
CA VAL A 177 -7.15 2.69 -1.81
C VAL A 177 -6.48 2.02 -0.61
N LEU A 178 -5.39 1.30 -0.85
CA LEU A 178 -4.56 0.63 0.15
C LEU A 178 -3.36 1.53 0.48
N CYS A 179 -3.27 1.96 1.74
CA CYS A 179 -2.31 2.95 2.23
C CYS A 179 -1.46 2.46 3.41
N GLY A 180 -0.52 3.30 3.83
CA GLY A 180 0.29 3.21 5.04
C GLY A 180 0.57 4.60 5.64
N HIS A 181 1.84 4.92 5.89
CA HIS A 181 2.42 6.22 6.28
C HIS A 181 2.02 6.71 7.68
N ILE A 182 0.72 6.89 7.92
CA ILE A 182 0.19 7.33 9.22
C ILE A 182 -0.11 6.11 10.07
N HIS A 183 0.96 5.46 10.50
CA HIS A 183 0.89 4.11 11.01
C HIS A 183 0.20 3.96 12.38
N GLU A 184 -0.02 5.08 13.08
CA GLU A 184 -0.70 5.13 14.37
C GLU A 184 -2.22 5.28 14.25
N ALA A 185 -2.74 5.62 13.06
CA ALA A 185 -4.15 5.91 12.87
C ALA A 185 -5.09 4.79 13.36
N PRO A 186 -4.84 3.49 13.08
CA PRO A 186 -5.68 2.41 13.61
C PRO A 186 -5.71 2.29 15.13
N PHE A 187 -4.69 2.82 15.82
CA PHE A 187 -4.47 2.66 17.25
C PHE A 187 -4.78 3.95 18.03
N HIS A 188 -5.49 4.89 17.40
CA HIS A 188 -5.93 6.13 18.01
C HIS A 188 -7.44 6.24 18.02
N ALA A 189 -7.99 6.85 19.08
CA ALA A 189 -9.43 6.96 19.31
C ALA A 189 -10.15 7.65 18.15
N ASP A 190 -9.54 8.70 17.60
CA ASP A 190 -10.09 9.46 16.47
C ASP A 190 -9.72 8.86 15.11
N GLY A 191 -8.71 7.98 15.08
CA GLY A 191 -8.25 7.32 13.87
C GLY A 191 -9.04 6.03 13.57
N ALA A 192 -8.72 5.39 12.45
CA ALA A 192 -9.30 4.13 12.04
C ALA A 192 -8.34 3.38 11.10
N TRP A 193 -8.57 2.08 10.92
CA TRP A 193 -7.90 1.28 9.88
C TRP A 193 -8.62 1.34 8.54
N CYS A 194 -9.89 1.73 8.52
CA CYS A 194 -10.65 1.99 7.30
C CYS A 194 -11.65 3.12 7.45
N GLU A 195 -12.02 3.70 6.31
CA GLU A 195 -13.13 4.64 6.17
C GLU A 195 -13.68 4.61 4.75
N GLN A 196 -14.94 4.98 4.57
CA GLN A 196 -15.53 5.18 3.25
C GLN A 196 -15.62 6.67 2.92
N LEU A 197 -14.88 7.11 1.90
CA LEU A 197 -14.88 8.47 1.36
C LEU A 197 -15.74 8.54 0.11
N GLY A 198 -17.01 8.90 0.26
CA GLY A 198 -17.96 8.83 -0.86
C GLY A 198 -18.13 7.38 -1.33
N GLY A 199 -17.79 7.08 -2.59
CA GLY A 199 -17.82 5.71 -3.13
C GLY A 199 -16.56 4.88 -2.86
N THR A 200 -15.49 5.50 -2.34
CA THR A 200 -14.17 4.87 -2.21
C THR A 200 -13.90 4.40 -0.79
N TRP A 201 -13.53 3.14 -0.63
CA TRP A 201 -12.96 2.66 0.63
C TRP A 201 -11.48 3.00 0.73
N VAL A 202 -11.03 3.42 1.91
CA VAL A 202 -9.61 3.69 2.16
C VAL A 202 -9.16 2.87 3.35
N PHE A 203 -7.97 2.29 3.24
CA PHE A 203 -7.45 1.32 4.20
C PHE A 203 -6.02 1.67 4.63
N ASN A 204 -5.71 1.49 5.91
CA ASN A 204 -4.38 1.62 6.48
C ASN A 204 -4.23 0.57 7.59
N PRO A 205 -3.40 -0.48 7.43
CA PRO A 205 -3.24 -1.50 8.45
C PRO A 205 -2.51 -0.98 9.70
N GLY A 206 -1.77 0.12 9.56
CA GLY A 206 -0.94 0.69 10.60
C GLY A 206 0.28 -0.18 10.94
N ARG A 207 1.01 0.22 11.97
CA ARG A 207 2.21 -0.48 12.43
C ARG A 207 2.07 -0.87 13.89
N GLN A 208 2.37 -2.13 14.16
CA GLN A 208 2.40 -2.68 15.52
C GLN A 208 3.77 -3.29 15.84
N PRO A 209 4.15 -3.39 17.12
CA PRO A 209 5.32 -4.16 17.54
C PRO A 209 5.07 -5.67 17.39
N GLY A 210 6.15 -6.44 17.45
CA GLY A 210 6.11 -7.91 17.45
C GLY A 210 6.41 -8.53 16.08
N GLU A 211 6.33 -9.86 16.05
CA GLU A 211 6.77 -10.70 14.92
C GLU A 211 5.79 -10.67 13.74
N VAL A 212 4.51 -10.42 14.02
CA VAL A 212 3.44 -10.41 13.03
C VAL A 212 3.01 -8.97 12.78
N PRO A 213 3.03 -8.46 11.54
CA PRO A 213 2.51 -7.14 11.23
C PRO A 213 0.98 -7.12 11.36
N ALA A 214 0.41 -5.93 11.52
CA ALA A 214 -1.02 -5.76 11.28
C ALA A 214 -1.30 -5.87 9.78
N TRP A 215 -2.45 -6.41 9.40
CA TRP A 215 -2.77 -6.63 7.99
C TRP A 215 -4.26 -6.56 7.72
N ILE A 216 -4.60 -6.30 6.45
CA ILE A 216 -5.98 -6.26 5.96
C ILE A 216 -6.16 -7.33 4.89
N ALA A 217 -7.20 -8.13 5.03
CA ALA A 217 -7.66 -9.05 4.00
C ALA A 217 -8.89 -8.46 3.30
N LEU A 218 -8.79 -8.20 1.99
CA LEU A 218 -9.96 -7.88 1.18
C LEU A 218 -10.46 -9.16 0.51
N ASP A 219 -11.71 -9.55 0.78
CA ASP A 219 -12.40 -10.56 -0.02
C ASP A 219 -13.25 -9.87 -1.09
N LEU A 220 -12.74 -9.93 -2.30
CA LEU A 220 -13.34 -9.29 -3.46
C LEU A 220 -14.66 -9.95 -3.88
N ALA A 221 -14.87 -11.23 -3.58
CA ALA A 221 -16.10 -11.93 -3.93
C ALA A 221 -17.17 -11.73 -2.87
N ALA A 222 -16.80 -11.84 -1.59
CA ALA A 222 -17.71 -11.59 -0.48
C ALA A 222 -18.02 -10.10 -0.29
N GLY A 223 -17.16 -9.20 -0.79
CA GLY A 223 -17.32 -7.76 -0.59
C GLY A 223 -17.00 -7.36 0.84
N THR A 224 -16.00 -7.97 1.48
CA THR A 224 -15.64 -7.71 2.87
C THR A 224 -14.18 -7.29 3.01
N ALA A 225 -13.89 -6.56 4.09
CA ALA A 225 -12.54 -6.30 4.55
C ALA A 225 -12.39 -6.78 6.00
N GLU A 226 -11.36 -7.58 6.27
CA GLU A 226 -10.99 -8.03 7.61
C GLU A 226 -9.65 -7.43 8.00
N TYR A 227 -9.62 -6.70 9.11
CA TYR A 227 -8.41 -6.18 9.73
C TYR A 227 -7.96 -7.10 10.86
N ARG A 228 -6.69 -7.46 10.89
CA ARG A 228 -6.07 -8.19 12.00
C ARG A 228 -4.89 -7.44 12.57
N ASN A 229 -4.85 -7.39 13.89
CA ASN A 229 -3.74 -6.84 14.67
C ASN A 229 -3.47 -7.73 15.89
N CYS A 230 -2.59 -7.30 16.78
CA CYS A 230 -2.25 -8.05 18.00
C CYS A 230 -3.40 -8.14 19.03
N GLU A 231 -4.43 -7.29 18.93
CA GLU A 231 -5.58 -7.26 19.84
C GLU A 231 -6.75 -8.10 19.35
N GLY A 232 -6.81 -8.43 18.05
CA GLY A 232 -7.84 -9.29 17.49
C GLY A 232 -8.11 -9.06 16.01
N ALA A 233 -9.35 -9.31 15.61
CA ALA A 233 -9.83 -9.13 14.25
C ALA A 233 -11.11 -8.30 14.22
N GLN A 234 -11.26 -7.48 13.19
CA GLN A 234 -12.45 -6.69 12.90
C GLN A 234 -12.82 -6.89 11.43
N THR A 235 -14.12 -6.93 11.11
CA THR A 235 -14.59 -7.11 9.74
C THR A 235 -15.63 -6.05 9.40
N VAL A 236 -15.56 -5.51 8.19
CA VAL A 236 -16.58 -4.62 7.63
C VAL A 236 -17.07 -5.13 6.29
N GLU A 237 -18.35 -4.90 6.03
CA GLU A 237 -18.98 -5.10 4.72
C GLU A 237 -18.70 -3.86 3.86
N LEU A 238 -18.23 -4.07 2.63
CA LEU A 238 -17.83 -3.01 1.71
C LEU A 238 -18.99 -2.52 0.84
N GLY A 239 -20.12 -3.25 0.83
CA GLY A 239 -21.28 -2.95 -0.01
C GLY A 239 -20.98 -3.09 -1.51
N TRP A 240 -19.90 -3.78 -1.88
CA TRP A 240 -19.60 -4.10 -3.26
C TRP A 240 -20.54 -5.20 -3.75
N ALA A 241 -21.00 -5.09 -5.01
CA ALA A 241 -21.80 -6.13 -5.61
C ALA A 241 -20.99 -7.44 -5.66
N THR A 242 -21.55 -8.51 -5.10
CA THR A 242 -20.96 -9.85 -5.15
C THR A 242 -21.00 -10.34 -6.60
N ALA A 243 -19.84 -10.78 -7.11
CA ALA A 243 -19.70 -11.33 -8.46
C ALA A 243 -20.29 -12.74 -8.59
#